data_AF-A0A6V7Y7A9-F1
#
_entry.id   AF-A0A6V7Y7A9-F1
#
_cell.length_a   1.000
_cell.length_b   1.000
_cell.length_c   1.000
_cell.angle_alpha   90.00
_cell.angle_beta   90.00
_cell.angle_gamma   90.00
#
_symmetry.space_group_name_H-M   'P 1'
#
loop_
_entity.id
_entity.type
_entity.pdbx_description
1 polymer ?
#
loop_
_entity_poly.entity_id
_entity_poly.type
_entity_poly.pdbx_seq_one_letter_code
_entity_poly.pdbx_strand_id
1 'polypeptide(L)'
;MSPPPSKKARHFFIDNLLQKGDGDYVKHLGEETKITRKFNLTKLSTKFLITNIPPDPEGLLKGIFQECIDKTLETSHGHQLDPDQLGCTVSSQLLESDIWIPIREISPNTVDSILNQFLKVAQSKKQDQGMLWGEPFTVSVTAIDKKHLPTTRTIQGSGKDSSTNQHKIKQHNLIKIINSDNYCLFRSLSATFIFSTCSWPKWKFYDYMHSRLGMKKRLEHDTTFLMENVGAPPGQPTYAANEWVPKVVDYWNSRNDGLF
;
A
#
# COMPACT_ATOMS: atom_id res chain seq x y z
N MET A 1 -15.73 48.41 25.52
CA MET A 1 -15.92 47.18 24.74
C MET A 1 -14.55 46.62 24.44
N SER A 2 -14.19 45.50 25.08
CA SER A 2 -12.85 44.91 25.01
C SER A 2 -12.81 43.84 23.89
N PRO A 3 -11.70 43.69 23.15
CA PRO A 3 -11.60 42.70 22.08
C PRO A 3 -11.53 41.27 22.65
N PRO A 4 -11.95 40.25 21.88
CA PRO A 4 -11.93 38.86 22.34
C PRO A 4 -10.48 38.36 22.45
N PRO A 5 -10.17 37.47 23.41
CA PRO A 5 -8.82 36.98 23.61
C PRO A 5 -8.38 36.10 22.43
N SER A 6 -7.29 36.49 21.78
CA SER A 6 -6.64 35.66 20.76
C SER A 6 -6.15 34.36 21.42
N LYS A 7 -6.65 33.21 20.95
CA LYS A 7 -6.07 31.90 21.29
C LYS A 7 -4.66 31.83 20.68
N LYS A 8 -3.65 32.24 21.44
CA LYS A 8 -2.26 31.90 21.14
C LYS A 8 -2.14 30.38 21.20
N ALA A 9 -1.79 29.76 20.07
CA ALA A 9 -1.43 28.35 20.02
C ALA A 9 -0.30 28.13 21.05
N ARG A 10 -0.55 27.26 22.02
CA ARG A 10 0.44 26.89 23.02
C ARG A 10 1.49 26.04 22.30
N HIS A 11 2.63 26.64 21.97
CA HIS A 11 3.88 25.92 21.75
C HIS A 11 4.22 25.20 23.06
N PHE A 12 3.70 23.98 23.22
CA PHE A 12 4.09 23.12 24.32
C PHE A 12 5.46 22.52 24.00
N PHE A 13 6.51 23.10 24.57
CA PHE A 13 7.53 22.38 25.35
C PHE A 13 8.03 21.02 24.78
N ILE A 14 8.64 20.99 23.60
CA ILE A 14 9.41 19.81 23.15
C ILE A 14 10.92 20.00 23.40
N ASP A 15 11.44 21.21 23.24
CA ASP A 15 12.87 21.49 23.46
C ASP A 15 13.33 21.24 24.91
N ASN A 16 12.43 21.31 25.89
CA ASN A 16 12.77 21.02 27.29
C ASN A 16 12.69 19.53 27.66
N LEU A 17 12.05 18.68 26.85
CA LEU A 17 11.99 17.23 27.09
C LEU A 17 13.20 16.50 26.50
N LEU A 18 13.84 17.08 25.48
CA LEU A 18 15.05 16.53 24.86
C LEU A 18 16.36 17.06 25.48
N GLN A 19 16.34 18.13 26.29
CA GLN A 19 17.58 18.78 26.77
C GLN A 19 17.68 19.17 28.25
N LYS A 20 16.80 18.75 29.16
CA LYS A 20 17.01 19.07 30.59
C LYS A 20 16.80 17.89 31.54
N GLY A 21 17.92 17.28 31.93
CA GLY A 21 18.04 16.46 33.14
C GLY A 21 19.04 15.32 33.02
N ASP A 22 20.32 15.61 33.28
CA ASP A 22 21.38 14.68 33.75
C ASP A 22 21.46 13.25 33.14
N GLY A 23 21.24 13.14 31.84
CA GLY A 23 21.53 11.94 31.06
C GLY A 23 20.78 11.95 29.73
N ASP A 24 21.50 11.96 28.60
CA ASP A 24 20.87 11.78 27.29
C ASP A 24 20.19 10.40 27.26
N TYR A 25 18.86 10.40 27.40
CA TYR A 25 18.05 9.18 27.34
C TYR A 25 17.98 8.61 25.91
N VAL A 26 18.13 9.47 24.89
CA VAL A 26 18.00 9.12 23.47
C VAL A 26 19.23 9.61 22.70
N LYS A 27 19.89 8.71 21.99
CA LYS A 27 20.94 9.04 21.02
C LYS A 27 20.40 8.91 19.60
N HIS A 28 20.56 9.96 18.82
CA HIS A 28 20.25 9.95 17.39
C HIS A 28 21.42 9.31 16.61
N LEU A 29 21.18 8.19 15.94
CA LEU A 29 22.21 7.39 15.28
C LEU A 29 22.31 7.67 13.77
N GLY A 30 21.26 8.20 13.15
CA GLY A 30 21.27 8.51 11.73
C GLY A 30 19.88 8.77 11.17
N GLU A 31 19.84 9.50 10.07
CA GLU A 31 18.62 9.94 9.41
C GLU A 31 18.75 9.68 7.90
N GLU A 32 17.71 9.08 7.31
CA GLU A 32 17.61 8.85 5.88
C GLU A 32 16.28 9.38 5.36
N THR A 33 16.36 10.32 4.42
CA THR A 33 15.18 10.92 3.78
C THR A 33 15.05 10.43 2.35
N LYS A 34 13.88 9.90 2.00
CA LYS A 34 13.53 9.45 0.65
C LYS A 34 12.32 10.22 0.15
N ILE A 35 12.50 10.99 -0.91
CA ILE A 35 11.44 11.79 -1.52
C ILE A 35 11.13 11.19 -2.88
N THR A 36 9.86 10.86 -3.09
CA THR A 36 9.39 10.34 -4.38
C THR A 36 8.35 11.28 -4.96
N ARG A 37 8.81 12.22 -5.79
CA ARG A 37 7.94 13.20 -6.50
C ARG A 37 6.89 12.52 -7.39
N LYS A 38 7.16 11.32 -7.91
CA LYS A 38 6.18 10.57 -8.72
C LYS A 38 4.90 10.23 -7.95
N PHE A 39 5.00 10.06 -6.64
CA PHE A 39 3.92 9.66 -5.75
C PHE A 39 3.61 10.71 -4.67
N ASN A 40 4.15 11.93 -4.80
CA ASN A 40 4.08 13.00 -3.79
C ASN A 40 4.27 12.47 -2.35
N LEU A 41 5.32 11.66 -2.20
CA LEU A 41 5.58 10.90 -0.99
C LEU A 41 6.93 11.31 -0.41
N THR A 42 6.92 11.63 0.88
CA THR A 42 8.13 11.85 1.68
C THR A 42 8.20 10.74 2.72
N LYS A 43 9.31 10.01 2.74
CA LYS A 43 9.60 9.01 3.76
C LYS A 43 10.85 9.44 4.51
N LEU A 44 10.69 9.71 5.80
CA LEU A 44 11.79 9.94 6.72
C LEU A 44 12.03 8.66 7.52
N SER A 45 13.30 8.28 7.71
CA SER A 45 13.67 7.13 8.52
C SER A 45 14.76 7.55 9.50
N THR A 46 14.42 7.57 10.77
CA THR A 46 15.29 8.06 11.82
C THR A 46 15.64 6.93 12.78
N LYS A 47 16.93 6.77 13.04
CA LYS A 47 17.48 5.75 13.94
C LYS A 47 17.76 6.36 15.31
N PHE A 48 17.19 5.74 16.33
CA PHE A 48 17.37 6.12 17.73
C PHE A 48 17.95 4.96 18.52
N LEU A 49 18.70 5.29 19.56
CA LEU A 49 19.14 4.35 20.60
C LEU A 49 18.76 4.93 21.94
N ILE A 50 18.04 4.15 22.75
CA ILE A 50 17.62 4.59 24.08
C ILE A 50 18.53 3.95 25.11
N THR A 51 19.36 4.80 25.72
CA THR A 51 20.44 4.42 26.63
C THR A 51 19.97 4.28 28.06
N ASN A 52 18.95 5.05 28.46
CA ASN A 52 18.37 5.01 29.80
C ASN A 52 16.84 4.96 29.69
N ILE A 53 16.19 4.24 30.59
CA ILE A 53 14.73 4.14 30.65
C ILE A 53 14.22 5.25 31.59
N PRO A 54 13.46 6.24 31.11
CA PRO A 54 12.89 7.27 31.97
C PRO A 54 11.73 6.72 32.81
N PRO A 55 11.33 7.44 33.88
CA PRO A 55 10.14 7.09 34.68
C PRO A 55 8.82 7.17 33.89
N ASP A 56 8.79 7.88 32.76
CA ASP A 56 7.67 7.92 31.81
C ASP A 56 8.12 7.53 30.39
N PRO A 57 8.11 6.23 30.05
CA PRO A 57 8.52 5.73 28.73
C PRO A 57 7.56 6.13 27.60
N GLU A 58 6.27 6.30 27.91
CA GLU A 58 5.26 6.66 26.91
C GLU A 58 5.42 8.11 26.47
N GLY A 59 5.67 9.01 27.43
CA GLY A 59 6.00 10.41 27.14
C GLY A 59 7.23 10.58 26.25
N LEU A 60 8.27 9.77 26.47
CA LEU A 60 9.47 9.78 25.63
C LEU A 60 9.18 9.31 24.20
N LEU A 61 8.49 8.19 24.03
CA LEU A 61 8.10 7.68 22.70
C LEU A 61 7.18 8.67 21.96
N LYS A 62 6.27 9.31 22.68
CA LYS A 62 5.43 10.37 22.13
C LYS A 62 6.27 11.52 21.60
N GLY A 63 7.28 11.96 22.34
CA GLY A 63 8.24 12.98 21.91
C GLY A 63 9.00 12.57 20.65
N ILE A 64 9.51 11.34 20.59
CA ILE A 64 10.23 10.81 19.42
C ILE A 64 9.32 10.75 18.19
N PHE A 65 8.09 10.26 18.33
CA PHE A 65 7.13 10.20 17.22
C PHE A 65 6.75 11.61 16.75
N GLN A 66 6.54 12.54 17.68
CA GLN A 66 6.24 13.94 17.36
C GLN A 66 7.40 14.57 16.57
N GLU A 67 8.65 14.43 17.03
CA GLU A 67 9.83 14.95 16.34
C GLU A 67 9.96 14.36 14.92
N CYS A 68 9.77 13.05 14.75
CA CYS A 68 9.82 12.41 13.44
C CYS A 68 8.72 12.92 12.51
N ILE A 69 7.51 13.14 13.03
CA ILE A 69 6.39 13.65 12.26
C ILE A 69 6.65 15.09 11.85
N ASP A 70 7.04 15.96 12.78
CA ASP A 70 7.29 17.38 12.53
C ASP A 70 8.40 17.55 11.50
N LYS A 71 9.53 16.83 11.64
CA LYS A 71 10.61 16.83 10.64
C LYS A 71 10.13 16.35 9.26
N THR A 72 9.27 15.32 9.22
CA THR A 72 8.74 14.81 7.95
C THR A 72 7.82 15.85 7.27
N LEU A 73 6.99 16.55 8.05
CA LEU A 73 6.12 17.61 7.56
C LEU A 73 6.92 18.82 7.09
N GLU A 74 7.88 19.29 7.88
CA GLU A 74 8.80 20.38 7.51
C GLU A 74 9.56 20.06 6.23
N THR A 75 10.10 18.85 6.11
CA THR A 75 10.78 18.38 4.90
C THR A 75 9.83 18.36 3.71
N SER A 76 8.59 17.89 3.91
CA SER A 76 7.58 17.84 2.84
C SER A 76 7.21 19.24 2.35
N HIS A 77 6.96 20.18 3.26
CA HIS A 77 6.66 21.57 2.93
C HIS A 77 7.83 22.28 2.26
N GLY A 78 9.07 22.02 2.69
CA GLY A 78 10.29 22.52 2.04
C GLY A 78 10.42 22.05 0.58
N HIS A 79 9.78 20.95 0.23
CA HIS A 79 9.72 20.40 -1.13
C HIS A 79 8.40 20.68 -1.86
N GLN A 80 7.60 21.64 -1.40
CA GLN A 80 6.32 22.06 -1.98
C GLN A 80 5.27 20.93 -2.03
N LEU A 81 5.33 19.99 -1.09
CA LEU A 81 4.28 18.98 -0.87
C LEU A 81 3.43 19.42 0.32
N ASP A 82 2.10 19.26 0.21
CA ASP A 82 1.15 19.51 1.30
C ASP A 82 0.54 18.18 1.75
N PRO A 83 1.25 17.42 2.60
CA PRO A 83 0.81 16.09 2.99
C PRO A 83 -0.51 16.15 3.77
N ASP A 84 -1.48 15.36 3.35
CA ASP A 84 -2.78 15.21 4.02
C ASP A 84 -2.93 13.86 4.72
N GLN A 85 -2.04 12.91 4.44
CA GLN A 85 -2.01 11.60 5.07
C GLN A 85 -0.63 11.21 5.60
N LEU A 86 -0.59 10.45 6.68
CA LEU A 86 0.63 10.01 7.35
C LEU A 86 0.50 8.56 7.84
N GLY A 87 1.57 7.79 7.67
CA GLY A 87 1.76 6.46 8.26
C GLY A 87 3.10 6.35 8.96
N CYS A 88 3.27 5.33 9.80
CA CYS A 88 4.48 5.13 10.58
C CYS A 88 4.86 3.65 10.62
N THR A 89 6.14 3.34 10.52
CA THR A 89 6.68 2.00 10.75
C THR A 89 7.75 2.08 11.83
N VAL A 90 7.66 1.21 12.83
CA VAL A 90 8.70 1.06 13.85
C VAL A 90 9.37 -0.30 13.69
N SER A 91 10.69 -0.27 13.52
CA SER A 91 11.53 -1.44 13.30
C SER A 91 12.63 -1.50 14.35
N SER A 92 12.89 -2.66 14.94
CA SER A 92 14.01 -2.89 15.86
C SER A 92 14.41 -4.35 15.81
N GLN A 93 15.67 -4.66 16.14
CA GLN A 93 16.14 -6.04 16.29
C GLN A 93 15.43 -6.77 17.44
N LEU A 94 14.90 -6.02 18.40
CA LEU A 94 14.14 -6.56 19.53
C LEU A 94 12.67 -6.83 19.20
N LEU A 95 12.21 -6.45 18.00
CA LEU A 95 10.87 -6.77 17.51
C LEU A 95 10.93 -8.01 16.62
N GLU A 96 10.10 -9.02 16.90
CA GLU A 96 9.95 -10.18 16.01
C GLU A 96 9.47 -9.79 14.59
N SER A 97 8.76 -8.67 14.50
CA SER A 97 8.29 -8.10 13.24
C SER A 97 8.00 -6.62 13.39
N ASP A 98 8.26 -5.87 12.31
CA ASP A 98 7.99 -4.44 12.21
C ASP A 98 6.56 -4.11 12.64
N ILE A 99 6.42 -3.04 13.43
CA ILE A 99 5.12 -2.51 13.81
C ILE A 99 4.71 -1.50 12.74
N TRP A 100 3.75 -1.90 11.91
CA TRP A 100 3.22 -1.06 10.85
C TRP A 100 1.94 -0.35 11.30
N ILE A 101 1.96 0.98 11.23
CA ILE A 101 0.81 1.84 11.49
C ILE A 101 0.32 2.36 10.14
N PRO A 102 -0.93 2.04 9.76
CA PRO A 102 -1.46 2.37 8.44
C PRO A 102 -1.49 3.87 8.21
N ILE A 103 -1.40 4.25 6.94
CA ILE A 103 -1.52 5.63 6.49
C ILE A 103 -2.95 6.13 6.77
N ARG A 104 -3.08 7.24 7.48
CA ARG A 104 -4.34 7.88 7.88
C ARG A 104 -4.29 9.38 7.63
N GLU A 105 -5.45 10.02 7.59
CA GLU A 105 -5.54 11.48 7.51
C GLU A 105 -4.90 12.16 8.72
N ILE A 106 -4.18 13.25 8.48
CA ILE A 106 -3.54 14.02 9.54
C ILE A 106 -4.61 14.77 10.33
N SER A 107 -4.72 14.41 11.60
CA SER A 107 -5.55 15.06 12.61
C SER A 107 -4.71 15.62 13.77
N PRO A 108 -5.25 16.51 14.62
CA PRO A 108 -4.54 17.01 15.80
C PRO A 108 -4.12 15.90 16.77
N ASN A 109 -4.81 14.76 16.74
CA ASN A 109 -4.57 13.61 17.62
C ASN A 109 -3.77 12.49 16.93
N THR A 110 -3.09 12.79 15.82
CA THR A 110 -2.38 11.77 15.02
C THR A 110 -1.29 11.09 15.83
N VAL A 111 -0.50 11.84 16.60
CA VAL A 111 0.60 11.30 17.41
C VAL A 111 0.07 10.38 18.51
N ASP A 112 -0.98 10.80 19.21
CA ASP A 112 -1.65 9.96 20.22
C ASP A 112 -2.27 8.71 19.62
N SER A 113 -2.81 8.80 18.41
CA SER A 113 -3.37 7.64 17.69
C SER A 113 -2.28 6.65 17.28
N ILE A 114 -1.13 7.15 16.81
CA ILE A 114 0.06 6.36 16.46
C ILE A 114 0.61 5.67 17.71
N LEU A 115 0.78 6.40 18.81
CA LEU A 115 1.26 5.85 20.08
C LEU A 115 0.32 4.77 20.63
N ASN A 116 -0.98 5.04 20.66
CA ASN A 116 -1.96 4.05 21.13
C ASN A 116 -1.98 2.79 20.26
N GLN A 117 -1.83 2.93 18.95
CA GLN A 117 -1.78 1.78 18.05
C GLN A 117 -0.46 1.01 18.22
N PHE A 118 0.66 1.70 18.43
CA PHE A 118 1.93 1.07 18.79
C PHE A 118 1.80 0.26 20.09
N LEU A 119 1.27 0.85 21.16
CA LEU A 119 1.08 0.18 22.45
C LEU A 119 0.18 -1.04 22.34
N LYS A 120 -0.93 -0.96 21.59
CA LYS A 120 -1.82 -2.11 21.34
C LYS A 120 -1.13 -3.25 20.60
N VAL A 121 -0.33 -2.95 19.58
CA VAL A 121 0.40 -3.96 18.82
C VAL A 121 1.52 -4.58 19.66
N ALA A 122 2.23 -3.78 20.45
CA ALA A 122 3.25 -4.25 21.38
C ALA A 122 2.66 -5.20 22.45
N GLN A 123 1.52 -4.82 23.05
CA GLN A 123 0.80 -5.64 24.03
C GLN A 123 0.27 -6.95 23.44
N SER A 124 -0.33 -6.92 22.24
CA SER A 124 -0.90 -8.10 21.59
C SER A 124 0.14 -9.17 21.25
N LYS A 125 1.41 -8.80 21.08
CA LYS A 125 2.49 -9.73 20.75
C LYS A 125 3.14 -10.38 21.99
N LYS A 126 2.56 -10.20 23.18
CA LYS A 126 3.12 -10.71 24.45
C LYS A 126 4.61 -10.37 24.60
N GLN A 127 4.99 -9.15 24.25
CA GLN A 127 6.28 -8.62 24.66
C GLN A 127 6.20 -8.37 26.17
N ASP A 128 6.44 -9.42 26.96
CA ASP A 128 6.30 -9.43 28.44
C ASP A 128 7.25 -8.46 29.14
N GLN A 129 8.24 -7.98 28.42
CA GLN A 129 8.86 -6.70 28.64
C GLN A 129 8.85 -6.03 27.28
N GLY A 130 8.56 -4.73 27.23
CA GLY A 130 9.00 -3.93 26.09
C GLY A 130 10.47 -4.27 25.79
N MET A 131 11.08 -3.66 24.82
CA MET A 131 11.65 -2.38 25.15
C MET A 131 12.47 -2.09 23.91
N LEU A 132 12.16 -1.03 23.17
CA LEU A 132 13.04 -0.48 22.14
C LEU A 132 14.33 0.11 22.77
N TRP A 133 14.70 -0.35 23.97
CA TRP A 133 15.75 0.18 24.80
C TRP A 133 16.94 -0.79 24.77
N GLY A 134 18.14 -0.24 24.93
CA GLY A 134 19.38 -1.02 24.86
C GLY A 134 19.84 -1.34 23.44
N GLU A 135 18.93 -1.45 22.47
CA GLU A 135 19.27 -1.64 21.05
C GLU A 135 18.73 -0.51 20.16
N PRO A 136 19.39 -0.21 19.02
CA PRO A 136 18.89 0.73 18.05
C PRO A 136 17.52 0.32 17.47
N PHE A 137 16.64 1.31 17.32
CA PHE A 137 15.40 1.16 16.56
C PHE A 137 15.24 2.27 15.55
N THR A 138 14.46 2.00 14.51
CA THR A 138 14.17 2.93 13.43
C THR A 138 12.70 3.29 13.45
N VAL A 139 12.41 4.58 13.49
CA VAL A 139 11.08 5.12 13.25
C VAL A 139 11.06 5.65 11.82
N SER A 140 10.17 5.12 11.00
CA SER A 140 9.99 5.59 9.64
C SER A 140 8.61 6.19 9.45
N VAL A 141 8.57 7.50 9.22
CA VAL A 141 7.34 8.24 8.97
C VAL A 141 7.19 8.45 7.48
N THR A 142 6.02 8.12 6.95
CA THR A 142 5.67 8.33 5.54
C THR A 142 4.54 9.34 5.46
N ALA A 143 4.82 10.51 4.90
CA ALA A 143 3.84 11.54 4.60
C ALA A 143 3.49 11.50 3.11
N ILE A 144 2.20 11.63 2.80
CA ILE A 144 1.65 11.53 1.45
C ILE A 144 0.73 12.73 1.22
N ASP A 145 0.91 13.39 0.09
CA ASP A 145 -0.02 14.39 -0.44
C ASP A 145 -0.92 13.72 -1.49
N LYS A 146 -2.06 13.22 -1.01
CA LYS A 146 -3.08 12.51 -1.79
C LYS A 146 -3.92 13.45 -2.65
N LYS A 147 -4.08 14.72 -2.25
CA LYS A 147 -4.85 15.72 -3.01
C LYS A 147 -4.18 16.08 -4.32
N HIS A 148 -2.86 16.19 -4.32
CA HIS A 148 -2.07 16.51 -5.51
C HIS A 148 -1.53 15.27 -6.24
N LEU A 149 -1.81 14.05 -5.71
CA LEU A 149 -1.57 12.81 -6.43
C LEU A 149 -2.50 12.74 -7.64
N PRO A 150 -1.99 12.54 -8.87
CA PRO A 150 -2.85 12.38 -10.05
C PRO A 150 -3.82 11.22 -9.81
N THR A 151 -5.12 11.51 -9.78
CA THR A 151 -6.22 10.55 -9.58
C THR A 151 -6.18 9.41 -10.60
N THR A 152 -5.57 9.68 -11.76
CA THR A 152 -5.31 8.77 -12.89
C THR A 152 -4.06 7.91 -12.77
N ARG A 153 -3.32 7.99 -11.66
CA ARG A 153 -2.33 6.98 -11.26
C ARG A 153 -2.89 6.09 -10.14
N THR A 154 -4.17 5.74 -10.20
CA THR A 154 -4.52 4.36 -9.83
C THR A 154 -3.58 3.47 -10.63
N ILE A 155 -2.85 2.62 -9.93
CA ILE A 155 -1.78 1.79 -10.45
C ILE A 155 -2.31 0.96 -11.63
N GLN A 156 -2.19 1.50 -12.84
CA GLN A 156 -2.24 0.74 -14.07
C GLN A 156 -0.89 0.03 -14.16
N GLY A 157 -0.88 -1.23 -13.71
CA GLY A 157 0.15 -2.19 -14.11
C GLY A 157 1.57 -1.91 -13.63
N SER A 158 1.77 -1.76 -12.32
CA SER A 158 2.98 -2.31 -11.70
C SER A 158 2.63 -2.59 -10.25
N GLY A 159 2.16 -3.80 -9.99
CA GLY A 159 2.15 -4.30 -8.63
C GLY A 159 3.54 -4.04 -8.05
N LYS A 160 3.58 -3.28 -6.95
CA LYS A 160 4.55 -3.56 -5.89
C LYS A 160 4.57 -5.08 -5.75
N ASP A 161 5.71 -5.71 -5.54
CA ASP A 161 5.78 -7.09 -5.10
C ASP A 161 4.94 -7.19 -3.81
N SER A 162 3.63 -7.35 -3.95
CA SER A 162 2.76 -7.87 -2.92
C SER A 162 3.43 -9.20 -2.69
N SER A 163 4.05 -9.36 -1.52
CA SER A 163 4.49 -10.62 -0.96
C SER A 163 3.69 -11.70 -1.64
N THR A 164 4.29 -12.35 -2.63
CA THR A 164 3.55 -13.22 -3.53
C THR A 164 2.82 -14.16 -2.61
N ASN A 165 1.49 -14.07 -2.58
CA ASN A 165 0.71 -15.25 -2.36
C ASN A 165 1.12 -16.13 -3.52
N GLN A 166 2.24 -16.84 -3.35
CA GLN A 166 2.71 -17.86 -4.25
C GLN A 166 1.66 -18.95 -4.08
N HIS A 167 0.52 -18.78 -4.75
CA HIS A 167 0.00 -19.90 -5.50
C HIS A 167 1.24 -20.46 -6.20
N LYS A 168 1.69 -21.66 -5.80
CA LYS A 168 2.91 -22.31 -6.29
C LYS A 168 2.77 -22.67 -7.78
N ILE A 169 2.40 -21.69 -8.60
CA ILE A 169 2.15 -21.78 -10.01
C ILE A 169 3.50 -21.57 -10.66
N LYS A 170 4.09 -22.68 -11.11
CA LYS A 170 5.35 -22.64 -11.85
C LYS A 170 5.16 -21.79 -13.10
N GLN A 171 6.16 -20.97 -13.45
CA GLN A 171 6.07 -20.02 -14.57
C GLN A 171 5.71 -20.69 -15.91
N HIS A 172 6.10 -21.95 -16.13
CA HIS A 172 5.73 -22.72 -17.33
C HIS A 172 4.25 -23.15 -17.37
N ASN A 173 3.53 -23.03 -16.26
CA ASN A 173 2.08 -23.26 -16.20
C ASN A 173 1.27 -22.00 -16.53
N LEU A 174 1.92 -20.85 -16.71
CA LEU A 174 1.24 -19.62 -17.11
C LEU A 174 0.98 -19.64 -18.61
N ILE A 175 -0.28 -19.41 -18.98
CA ILE A 175 -0.67 -19.26 -20.38
C ILE A 175 -0.37 -17.82 -20.81
N LYS A 176 0.50 -17.67 -21.81
CA LYS A 176 0.85 -16.36 -22.36
C LYS A 176 -0.23 -15.89 -23.31
N ILE A 177 -0.84 -14.75 -23.02
CA ILE A 177 -1.83 -14.10 -23.89
C ILE A 177 -1.15 -12.94 -24.61
N ILE A 178 -1.17 -12.96 -25.94
CA ILE A 178 -0.70 -11.85 -26.76
C ILE A 178 -1.83 -10.83 -26.82
N ASN A 179 -1.57 -9.61 -26.32
CA ASN A 179 -2.55 -8.54 -26.27
C ASN A 179 -2.15 -7.42 -27.24
N SER A 180 -2.67 -7.47 -28.47
CA SER A 180 -2.44 -6.43 -29.49
C SER A 180 -3.53 -5.35 -29.51
N ASP A 181 -4.64 -5.56 -28.80
CA ASP A 181 -5.90 -4.81 -28.94
C ASP A 181 -6.49 -4.34 -27.60
N ASN A 182 -5.71 -4.33 -26.51
CA ASN A 182 -6.13 -3.97 -25.15
C ASN A 182 -7.26 -4.84 -24.56
N TYR A 183 -7.57 -5.98 -25.18
CA TYR A 183 -8.62 -6.92 -24.75
C TYR A 183 -8.10 -8.04 -23.84
N CYS A 184 -6.97 -7.84 -23.16
CA CYS A 184 -6.34 -8.88 -22.32
C CYS A 184 -7.29 -9.50 -21.29
N LEU A 185 -8.16 -8.70 -20.67
CA LEU A 185 -9.16 -9.20 -19.71
C LEU A 185 -10.11 -10.19 -20.38
N PHE A 186 -10.76 -9.78 -21.47
CA PHE A 186 -11.72 -10.62 -22.19
C PHE A 186 -11.05 -11.84 -22.83
N ARG A 187 -9.84 -11.70 -23.37
CA ARG A 187 -9.04 -12.84 -23.88
C ARG A 187 -8.77 -13.87 -22.77
N SER A 188 -8.46 -13.40 -21.56
CA SER A 188 -8.23 -14.27 -20.40
C SER A 188 -9.51 -14.99 -19.97
N LEU A 189 -10.63 -14.27 -19.96
CA LEU A 189 -11.95 -14.83 -19.64
C LEU A 189 -12.39 -15.87 -20.67
N SER A 190 -12.32 -15.56 -21.96
CA SER A 190 -12.67 -16.51 -23.04
C SER A 190 -11.76 -17.74 -23.02
N ALA A 191 -10.45 -17.57 -22.84
CA ALA A 191 -9.52 -18.69 -22.72
C ALA A 191 -9.84 -19.58 -21.52
N THR A 192 -10.14 -18.98 -20.36
CA THR A 192 -10.51 -19.71 -19.14
C THR A 192 -11.83 -20.47 -19.34
N PHE A 193 -12.81 -19.84 -19.96
CA PHE A 193 -14.09 -20.48 -20.27
C PHE A 193 -13.92 -21.70 -21.16
N ILE A 194 -13.18 -21.57 -22.27
CA ILE A 194 -12.92 -22.68 -23.19
C ILE A 194 -12.13 -23.79 -22.51
N PHE A 195 -11.13 -23.46 -21.71
CA PHE A 195 -10.34 -24.45 -20.97
C PHE A 195 -11.22 -25.28 -20.01
N SER A 196 -12.13 -24.62 -19.28
CA SER A 196 -13.00 -25.27 -18.29
C SER A 196 -14.15 -26.05 -18.91
N THR A 197 -14.70 -25.61 -20.04
CA THR A 197 -15.93 -26.20 -20.62
C THR A 197 -15.65 -27.23 -21.72
N CYS A 198 -14.66 -26.99 -22.57
CA CYS A 198 -14.53 -27.76 -23.81
C CYS A 198 -13.79 -29.10 -23.63
N SER A 199 -13.25 -29.38 -22.44
CA SER A 199 -12.52 -30.63 -22.13
C SER A 199 -11.47 -31.01 -23.21
N TRP A 200 -10.84 -30.01 -23.83
CA TRP A 200 -9.91 -30.23 -24.93
C TRP A 200 -8.57 -30.80 -24.43
N PRO A 201 -7.92 -31.66 -25.23
CA PRO A 201 -6.55 -32.05 -24.95
C PRO A 201 -5.63 -30.84 -25.07
N LYS A 202 -4.54 -30.83 -24.28
CA LYS A 202 -3.61 -29.69 -24.15
C LYS A 202 -3.12 -29.13 -25.48
N TRP A 203 -2.85 -29.99 -26.47
CA TRP A 203 -2.38 -29.57 -27.79
C TRP A 203 -3.43 -28.73 -28.54
N LYS A 204 -4.71 -29.09 -28.45
CA LYS A 204 -5.79 -28.37 -29.14
C LYS A 204 -6.06 -27.02 -28.49
N PHE A 205 -5.99 -26.96 -27.16
CA PHE A 205 -6.05 -25.69 -26.43
C PHE A 205 -4.84 -24.79 -26.75
N TYR A 206 -3.65 -25.37 -26.87
CA TYR A 206 -2.46 -24.64 -27.31
C TYR A 206 -2.64 -24.07 -28.73
N ASP A 207 -3.18 -24.86 -29.67
CA ASP A 207 -3.46 -24.38 -31.02
C ASP A 207 -4.48 -23.24 -31.04
N TYR A 208 -5.51 -23.32 -30.18
CA TYR A 208 -6.47 -22.25 -29.96
C TYR A 208 -5.83 -20.96 -29.44
N MET A 209 -5.01 -21.06 -28.38
CA MET A 209 -4.33 -19.90 -27.79
C MET A 209 -3.36 -19.21 -28.75
N HIS A 210 -2.70 -19.99 -29.60
CA HIS A 210 -1.68 -19.49 -30.52
C HIS A 210 -2.15 -19.30 -31.97
N SER A 211 -3.47 -19.41 -32.22
CA SER A 211 -4.05 -19.29 -33.57
C SER A 211 -3.39 -20.21 -34.62
N ARG A 212 -3.03 -21.45 -34.21
CA ARG A 212 -2.37 -22.45 -35.05
C ARG A 212 -3.37 -23.45 -35.63
N LEU A 213 -2.95 -24.16 -36.68
CA LEU A 213 -3.59 -25.39 -37.21
C LEU A 213 -5.14 -25.36 -37.23
N GLY A 214 -5.71 -24.53 -38.11
CA GLY A 214 -7.17 -24.46 -38.29
C GLY A 214 -7.93 -23.66 -37.21
N MET A 215 -7.26 -23.17 -36.17
CA MET A 215 -7.85 -22.31 -35.12
C MET A 215 -7.49 -20.83 -35.29
N LYS A 216 -7.17 -20.40 -36.51
CA LYS A 216 -6.71 -19.04 -36.81
C LYS A 216 -7.72 -18.00 -36.32
N LYS A 217 -7.28 -17.09 -35.45
CA LYS A 217 -8.07 -15.99 -34.86
C LYS A 217 -9.30 -16.42 -34.06
N ARG A 218 -9.41 -17.70 -33.68
CA ARG A 218 -10.59 -18.20 -32.97
C ARG A 218 -10.74 -17.55 -31.59
N LEU A 219 -9.65 -17.41 -30.83
CA LEU A 219 -9.65 -16.69 -29.57
C LEU A 219 -10.05 -15.21 -29.75
N GLU A 220 -9.62 -14.56 -30.83
CA GLU A 220 -9.99 -13.17 -31.12
C GLU A 220 -11.50 -13.05 -31.35
N HIS A 221 -12.06 -13.96 -32.15
CA HIS A 221 -13.47 -14.01 -32.45
C HIS A 221 -14.32 -14.30 -31.21
N ASP A 222 -13.92 -15.27 -30.38
CA ASP A 222 -14.61 -15.59 -29.12
C ASP A 222 -14.54 -14.42 -28.13
N THR A 223 -13.43 -13.66 -28.15
CA THR A 223 -13.25 -12.46 -27.32
C THR A 223 -14.19 -11.34 -27.77
N THR A 224 -14.23 -11.02 -29.07
CA THR A 224 -15.13 -9.98 -29.60
C THR A 224 -16.58 -10.35 -29.39
N PHE A 225 -16.92 -11.62 -29.60
CA PHE A 225 -18.26 -12.13 -29.36
C PHE A 225 -18.66 -11.97 -27.88
N LEU A 226 -17.77 -12.32 -26.94
CA LEU A 226 -18.03 -12.12 -25.52
C LEU A 226 -18.26 -10.64 -25.19
N MET A 227 -17.41 -9.75 -25.70
CA MET A 227 -17.50 -8.31 -25.47
C MET A 227 -18.82 -7.73 -25.98
N GLU A 228 -19.26 -8.12 -27.18
CA GLU A 228 -20.54 -7.69 -27.75
C GLU A 228 -21.72 -8.12 -26.88
N ASN A 229 -21.71 -9.37 -26.39
CA ASN A 229 -22.80 -9.93 -25.60
C ASN A 229 -22.93 -9.29 -24.20
N VAL A 230 -21.83 -8.85 -23.60
CA VAL A 230 -21.85 -8.14 -22.31
C VAL A 230 -21.94 -6.62 -22.46
N GLY A 231 -22.10 -6.12 -23.69
CA GLY A 231 -22.18 -4.69 -23.98
C GLY A 231 -20.89 -3.93 -23.69
N ALA A 232 -19.73 -4.59 -23.79
CA ALA A 232 -18.45 -3.93 -23.62
C ALA A 232 -18.09 -3.09 -24.85
N PRO A 233 -17.91 -1.77 -24.71
CA PRO A 233 -17.57 -0.92 -25.84
C PRO A 233 -16.16 -1.27 -26.35
N PRO A 234 -15.96 -1.40 -27.68
CA PRO A 234 -14.66 -1.70 -28.26
C PRO A 234 -13.70 -0.50 -28.16
N GLY A 235 -12.40 -0.78 -28.25
CA GLY A 235 -11.37 0.26 -28.36
C GLY A 235 -11.11 1.06 -27.08
N GLN A 236 -11.58 0.61 -25.92
CA GLN A 236 -11.19 1.25 -24.66
C GLN A 236 -9.71 1.00 -24.36
N PRO A 237 -9.02 1.96 -23.73
CA PRO A 237 -7.62 1.79 -23.36
C PRO A 237 -7.42 0.66 -22.35
N THR A 238 -8.41 0.44 -21.47
CA THR A 238 -8.37 -0.60 -20.43
C THR A 238 -9.78 -1.02 -20.02
N TYR A 239 -9.93 -2.27 -19.59
CA TYR A 239 -11.17 -2.80 -19.02
C TYR A 239 -10.94 -3.21 -17.56
N ALA A 240 -11.71 -2.64 -16.63
CA ALA A 240 -11.56 -2.89 -15.20
C ALA A 240 -12.24 -4.21 -14.77
N ALA A 241 -11.50 -5.10 -14.09
CA ALA A 241 -12.01 -6.43 -13.73
C ALA A 241 -13.24 -6.37 -12.81
N ASN A 242 -13.27 -5.44 -11.85
CA ASN A 242 -14.40 -5.23 -10.94
C ASN A 242 -15.69 -4.82 -11.67
N GLU A 243 -15.59 -4.22 -12.84
CA GLU A 243 -16.75 -3.81 -13.64
C GLU A 243 -17.20 -4.91 -14.61
N TRP A 244 -16.25 -5.54 -15.30
CA TRP A 244 -16.56 -6.41 -16.44
C TRP A 244 -16.67 -7.89 -16.08
N VAL A 245 -15.97 -8.37 -15.05
CA VAL A 245 -16.04 -9.79 -14.64
C VAL A 245 -17.45 -10.19 -14.18
N PRO A 246 -18.16 -9.42 -13.32
CA PRO A 246 -19.52 -9.78 -12.91
C PRO A 246 -20.47 -9.92 -14.10
N LYS A 247 -20.45 -8.97 -15.04
CA LYS A 247 -21.28 -8.99 -16.27
C LYS A 247 -21.00 -10.23 -17.13
N VAL A 248 -19.73 -10.63 -17.24
CA VAL A 248 -19.33 -11.84 -17.98
C VAL A 248 -19.83 -13.10 -17.28
N VAL A 249 -19.72 -13.17 -15.95
CA VAL A 249 -20.22 -14.31 -15.17
C VAL A 249 -21.74 -14.41 -15.28
N ASP A 250 -22.47 -13.31 -15.14
CA ASP A 250 -23.92 -13.27 -15.32
C ASP A 250 -24.34 -13.77 -16.72
N TYR A 251 -23.61 -13.32 -17.76
CA TYR A 251 -23.82 -13.80 -19.11
C TYR A 251 -23.58 -15.31 -19.25
N TRP A 252 -22.47 -15.83 -18.71
CA TRP A 252 -22.19 -17.26 -18.76
C TRP A 252 -23.21 -18.09 -17.98
N ASN A 253 -23.70 -17.58 -16.84
CA ASN A 253 -24.72 -18.24 -16.02
C ASN A 253 -26.07 -18.29 -16.72
N SER A 254 -26.43 -17.22 -17.43
CA SER A 254 -27.65 -17.18 -18.25
C SER A 254 -27.65 -18.17 -19.41
N ARG A 255 -26.46 -18.56 -19.90
CA ARG A 255 -26.30 -19.42 -21.09
C ARG A 255 -26.08 -20.89 -20.76
N ASN A 256 -25.62 -21.21 -19.56
CA ASN A 256 -25.20 -22.56 -19.16
C ASN A 256 -25.96 -23.07 -17.92
N ASP A 257 -27.23 -22.70 -17.75
CA ASP A 257 -28.12 -23.17 -16.66
C ASP A 257 -27.49 -23.13 -15.25
N GLY A 258 -26.73 -22.07 -14.94
CA GLY A 258 -26.14 -21.89 -13.60
C GLY A 258 -25.00 -22.86 -13.25
N LEU A 259 -24.25 -23.36 -14.23
CA LEU A 259 -23.04 -24.18 -14.02
C LEU A 259 -21.87 -23.45 -13.32
N PHE A 260 -21.96 -22.13 -13.09
CA PHE A 260 -20.91 -21.33 -12.43
C PHE A 260 -21.43 -20.40 -11.33
#